data_AF-A0A252BMU5-F1
#
_entry.id   AF-A0A252BMU5-F1
#
_cell.length_a   1.000
_cell.length_b   1.000
_cell.length_c   1.000
_cell.angle_alpha   90.00
_cell.angle_beta   90.00
_cell.angle_gamma   90.00
#
_symmetry.space_group_name_H-M   'P 1'
#
loop_
_entity.id
_entity.type
_entity.pdbx_description
1 polymer ?
#
loop_
_entity_poly.entity_id
_entity_poly.type
_entity_poly.pdbx_seq_one_letter_code
_entity_poly.pdbx_strand_id
1 'polypeptide(L)' 'MRSRVEHVFADQKSQTGLFIRTVGITRATMRIGLANIVYNMRRFIFLERLSASA' A
#
# COMPACT_ATOMS: atom_id res chain seq x y z
N MET A 1 -16.49 -15.41 -13.69
CA MET A 1 -15.79 -14.14 -13.38
C MET A 1 -14.35 -14.45 -13.00
N ARG A 2 -13.35 -13.75 -13.58
CA ARG A 2 -11.97 -13.76 -13.05
C ARG A 2 -11.77 -12.49 -12.24
N SER A 3 -11.57 -12.62 -10.94
CA SER A 3 -11.23 -11.50 -10.06
C SER A 3 -9.73 -11.20 -10.18
N ARG A 4 -9.36 -9.93 -10.35
CA ARG A 4 -7.94 -9.53 -10.29
C ARG A 4 -7.48 -9.59 -8.82
N VAL A 5 -6.34 -10.22 -8.57
CA VAL A 5 -5.71 -10.25 -7.25
C VAL A 5 -4.70 -9.11 -7.17
N GLU A 6 -4.82 -8.26 -6.16
CA GLU A 6 -3.85 -7.19 -5.91
C GLU A 6 -2.73 -7.68 -5.00
N HIS A 7 -1.48 -7.50 -5.43
CA HIS A 7 -0.30 -7.88 -4.64
C HIS A 7 0.15 -6.75 -3.69
N VAL A 8 -0.71 -6.40 -2.73
CA VAL A 8 -0.53 -5.28 -1.79
C VAL A 8 0.86 -5.25 -1.14
N PHE A 9 1.31 -6.37 -0.58
CA PHE A 9 2.60 -6.44 0.11
C PHE A 9 3.81 -6.27 -0.82
N ALA A 10 3.71 -6.74 -2.06
CA ALA A 10 4.77 -6.58 -3.04
C ALA A 10 4.88 -5.11 -3.47
N ASP A 11 3.74 -4.43 -3.67
CA ASP A 11 3.71 -3.00 -3.97
C ASP A 11 4.25 -2.18 -2.80
N GLN A 12 3.80 -2.45 -1.57
CA GLN A 12 4.33 -1.78 -0.37
C GLN A 12 5.84 -1.95 -0.23
N LYS A 13 6.38 -3.16 -0.43
CA LYS A 13 7.84 -3.39 -0.41
C LYS A 13 8.56 -2.64 -1.52
N SER A 14 8.04 -2.67 -2.74
CA SER A 14 8.61 -2.01 -3.91
C SER A 14 8.61 -0.49 -3.77
N GLN A 15 7.47 0.08 -3.38
CA GLN A 15 7.22 1.52 -3.44
C GLN A 15 7.63 2.28 -2.18
N THR A 16 7.60 1.62 -1.02
CA THR A 16 7.98 2.26 0.26
C THR A 16 9.29 1.70 0.83
N GLY A 17 9.93 0.75 0.14
CA GLY A 17 11.10 0.05 0.65
C GLY A 17 10.81 -0.63 1.99
N LEU A 18 9.56 -1.11 2.19
CA LEU A 18 9.06 -1.46 3.52
C LEU A 18 9.90 -2.57 4.14
N PHE A 19 10.70 -2.17 5.12
CA PHE A 19 11.55 -3.06 5.87
C PHE A 19 11.65 -2.59 7.31
N ILE A 20 11.18 -3.43 8.24
CA ILE A 20 10.99 -3.06 9.63
C ILE A 20 12.03 -3.81 10.47
N ARG A 21 13.05 -3.07 10.92
CA ARG A 21 14.07 -3.53 11.91
C ARG A 21 14.14 -2.61 13.13
N THR A 22 13.09 -1.85 13.40
CA THR A 22 13.06 -0.88 14.50
C THR A 22 12.80 -1.56 15.84
N VAL A 23 13.50 -1.16 16.90
CA VAL A 23 13.22 -1.61 18.27
C VAL A 23 11.91 -1.00 18.74
N GLY A 24 10.99 -1.80 19.30
CA GLY A 24 9.73 -1.34 19.91
C GLY A 24 8.50 -1.43 19.00
N ILE A 25 7.43 -2.03 19.53
CA ILE A 25 6.21 -2.37 18.78
C ILE A 25 5.48 -1.13 18.25
N THR A 26 5.39 -0.04 19.02
CA THR A 26 4.70 1.18 18.60
C THR A 26 5.33 1.80 17.34
N ARG A 27 6.66 1.76 17.23
CA ARG A 27 7.37 2.25 16.05
C ARG A 27 7.17 1.33 14.84
N ALA A 28 7.17 0.02 15.05
CA ALA A 28 6.88 -0.94 14.00
C ALA A 28 5.45 -0.75 13.47
N THR A 29 4.46 -0.63 14.36
CA THR A 29 3.05 -0.40 14.00
C THR A 29 2.88 0.89 13.22
N MET A 30 3.54 1.98 13.61
CA MET A 30 3.49 3.24 12.87
C MET A 30 4.02 3.11 11.43
N ARG A 31 5.15 2.38 11.23
CA ARG A 31 5.68 2.13 9.87
C ARG A 31 4.73 1.30 9.01
N ILE A 32 4.12 0.26 9.58
CA ILE A 32 3.12 -0.57 8.89
C ILE A 32 1.90 0.28 8.51
N GLY A 33 1.38 1.06 9.46
CA GLY A 33 0.24 1.93 9.26
C GLY A 33 0.47 2.95 8.14
N LEU A 34 1.64 3.59 8.12
CA LEU A 34 1.98 4.54 7.08
C LEU A 34 2.09 3.88 5.70
N ALA A 35 2.71 2.71 5.60
CA ALA A 35 2.79 1.97 4.34
C ALA A 35 1.40 1.60 3.79
N ASN A 36 0.46 1.26 4.69
CA ASN A 36 -0.92 0.97 4.31
C ASN A 36 -1.66 2.23 3.81
N ILE A 37 -1.48 3.37 4.48
CA ILE A 37 -2.08 4.65 4.05
C ILE A 37 -1.56 5.03 2.66
N VAL A 38 -0.23 4.97 2.45
CA VAL A 38 0.39 5.30 1.15
C VAL A 38 -0.14 4.38 0.04
N TYR A 39 -0.24 3.08 0.28
CA TYR A 39 -0.83 2.14 -0.67
C TYR A 39 -2.28 2.51 -1.03
N ASN A 40 -3.12 2.73 -0.03
CA ASN A 40 -4.53 3.02 -0.24
C ASN A 40 -4.76 4.35 -0.98
N MET A 41 -3.98 5.38 -0.68
CA MET A 41 -4.06 6.66 -1.40
C MET A 41 -3.68 6.52 -2.88
N ARG A 42 -2.60 5.78 -3.17
CA ARG A 42 -2.18 5.50 -4.56
C ARG A 42 -3.22 4.68 -5.30
N ARG A 43 -3.77 3.64 -4.65
CA ARG A 43 -4.83 2.81 -5.20
C ARG A 43 -6.08 3.63 -5.49
N PHE A 44 -6.47 4.53 -4.59
CA PHE A 44 -7.60 5.43 -4.78
C PHE A 44 -7.42 6.29 -6.03
N ILE A 45 -6.29 6.98 -6.18
CA ILE A 45 -6.00 7.81 -7.37
C ILE A 45 -6.03 6.98 -8.66
N PHE A 46 -5.52 5.76 -8.62
CA PHE A 46 -5.56 4.86 -9.78
C PHE A 46 -7.00 4.51 -10.19
N LEU A 47 -7.83 4.14 -9.22
CA LEU A 47 -9.24 3.83 -9.46
C LEU A 47 -10.03 5.05 -9.93
N GLU A 48 -9.77 6.22 -9.35
CA GLU A 48 -10.37 7.49 -9.77
C GLU A 48 -10.03 7.80 -11.23
N ARG A 49 -8.76 7.65 -11.62
CA ARG A 49 -8.32 7.85 -13.03
C ARG A 49 -8.98 6.87 -13.99
N LEU A 50 -9.11 5.60 -13.60
CA LEU A 50 -9.80 4.61 -14.41
C LEU A 50 -11.28 4.96 -14.57
N SER A 51 -11.93 5.42 -13.50
CA SER A 51 -13.33 5.84 -13.54
C SER A 51 -13.55 7.11 -14.36
N ALA A 52 -12.61 8.04 -14.36
CA ALA A 52 -12.70 9.28 -15.16
C ALA A 52 -12.42 9.05 -16.65
N SER A 53 -11.78 7.93 -17.00
CA SER A 53 -11.47 7.54 -18.39
C SER A 53 -12.48 6.56 -18.99
N ALA A 54 -13.50 6.17 -18.21
CA ALA A 54 -14.58 5.28 -18.61
C ALA A 54 -15.83 6.09 -19.01
#